data_AF-A0A0G0V4I3-F1
#
_entry.id   AF-A0A0G0V4I3-F1
#
_cell.length_a   1.000
_cell.length_b   1.000
_cell.length_c   1.000
_cell.angle_alpha   90.00
_cell.angle_beta   90.00
_cell.angle_gamma   90.00
#
_symmetry.space_group_name_H-M   'P 1'
#
loop_
_entity.id
_entity.type
_entity.pdbx_description
1 polymer ?
#
loop_
_entity_poly.entity_id
_entity_poly.type
_entity_poly.pdbx_seq_one_letter_code
_entity_poly.pdbx_strand_id
1 'polypeptide(L)'
;MFLVLPQHLKSFSLWLTSSGYQPNTIRSYIFDLQFFLKNTNDQLSVESISTFISSNANQNNSLRRLASLSKFCLFAFDQKLTDQNFFLLAKKQSVSTPRFSVSELLSEFSTYLIHQGKSPVTIKNYQSDLRQFIDFCEHQ
;
A
#
# COMPACT_ATOMS: atom_id res chain seq x y z
N MET A 1 11.47 -0.50 11.87
CA MET A 1 10.44 0.45 12.37
C MET A 1 11.16 1.72 12.79
N PHE A 2 10.61 2.89 12.48
CA PHE A 2 11.21 4.21 12.78
C PHE A 2 10.18 5.11 13.47
N LEU A 3 10.56 5.76 14.57
CA LEU A 3 9.71 6.72 15.26
C LEU A 3 9.93 8.12 14.70
N VAL A 4 8.88 8.75 14.19
CA VAL A 4 8.96 10.09 13.60
C VAL A 4 8.80 11.15 14.68
N LEU A 5 9.88 11.87 14.96
CA LEU A 5 9.89 12.96 15.93
C LEU A 5 9.58 14.32 15.27
N PRO A 6 9.12 15.32 16.03
CA PRO A 6 8.83 16.66 15.50
C PRO A 6 10.02 17.30 14.76
N GLN A 7 11.26 17.04 15.20
CA GLN A 7 12.43 17.54 14.49
C GLN A 7 12.56 16.98 13.07
N HIS A 8 12.08 15.75 12.80
CA HIS A 8 12.15 15.15 11.47
C HIS A 8 11.20 15.87 10.50
N LEU A 9 10.05 16.34 10.96
CA LEU A 9 9.14 17.16 10.14
C LEU A 9 9.75 18.53 9.82
N LYS A 10 10.45 19.13 10.78
CA LYS A 10 11.18 20.38 10.55
C LYS A 10 12.30 20.19 9.53
N SER A 11 13.12 19.14 9.68
CA SER A 11 14.17 18.80 8.74
C SER A 11 13.62 18.46 7.35
N PHE A 12 12.48 17.77 7.27
CA PHE A 12 11.83 17.49 6.00
C PHE A 12 11.33 18.76 5.29
N SER A 13 10.74 19.70 6.04
CA SER A 13 10.34 21.02 5.51
C SER A 13 11.54 21.80 4.94
N LEU A 14 12.67 21.80 5.65
CA LEU A 14 13.91 22.42 5.18
C LEU A 14 14.45 21.72 3.92
N TRP A 15 14.42 20.39 3.88
CA TRP A 15 14.85 19.61 2.73
C TRP A 15 13.98 19.85 1.49
N LEU A 16 12.66 20.01 1.66
CA LEU A 16 11.78 20.41 0.57
C LEU A 16 12.07 21.84 0.11
N THR A 17 12.37 22.74 1.04
CA THR A 17 12.73 24.13 0.72
C THR A 17 14.02 24.20 -0.10
N SER A 18 15.06 23.46 0.31
CA SER A 18 16.32 23.38 -0.45
C SER A 18 16.15 22.67 -1.80
N SER A 19 15.15 21.80 -1.93
CA SER A 19 14.77 21.16 -3.20
C SER A 19 13.89 22.03 -4.11
N GLY A 20 13.61 23.29 -3.73
CA GLY A 20 12.88 24.25 -4.56
C GLY A 20 11.36 24.11 -4.55
N TYR A 21 10.78 23.38 -3.59
CA TYR A 21 9.33 23.27 -3.48
C TYR A 21 8.69 24.58 -2.99
N GLN A 22 7.51 24.91 -3.52
CA GLN A 22 6.78 26.10 -3.13
C GLN A 22 6.20 25.98 -1.70
N PRO A 23 6.10 27.09 -0.93
CA PRO A 23 5.64 27.05 0.46
C PRO A 23 4.27 26.37 0.65
N ASN A 24 3.34 26.58 -0.27
CA ASN A 24 2.02 25.94 -0.21
C ASN A 24 2.11 24.41 -0.41
N THR A 25 2.97 23.95 -1.31
CA THR A 25 3.24 22.53 -1.52
C THR A 25 3.88 21.89 -0.29
N ILE A 26 4.84 22.59 0.34
CA ILE A 26 5.47 22.13 1.59
C ILE A 26 4.40 21.99 2.69
N ARG A 27 3.52 22.99 2.86
CA ARG A 27 2.42 22.92 3.82
C ARG A 27 1.51 21.72 3.57
N SER A 28 1.16 21.45 2.31
CA SER A 28 0.36 20.27 1.96
C SER A 28 1.08 18.96 2.32
N TYR A 29 2.38 18.84 2.01
CA TYR A 29 3.19 17.68 2.38
C TYR A 29 3.21 17.45 3.90
N ILE A 30 3.45 18.51 4.68
CA ILE A 30 3.49 18.42 6.15
C ILE A 30 2.11 18.05 6.73
N PHE A 31 1.04 18.66 6.23
CA PHE A 31 -0.32 18.37 6.68
C PHE A 31 -0.70 16.90 6.44
N ASP A 32 -0.40 16.38 5.25
CA ASP A 32 -0.68 14.98 4.92
C ASP A 32 0.15 14.01 5.76
N LEU A 33 1.40 14.35 6.09
CA LEU A 33 2.23 13.57 7.00
C LEU A 33 1.70 13.57 8.43
N GLN A 34 1.31 14.73 8.96
CA GLN A 34 0.72 14.83 10.29
C GLN A 34 -0.56 13.99 10.39
N PHE A 35 -1.36 13.97 9.32
CA PHE A 35 -2.52 13.08 9.24
C PHE A 35 -2.12 11.61 9.31
N PHE A 36 -1.10 11.17 8.56
CA PHE A 36 -0.57 9.81 8.64
C PHE A 36 -0.08 9.47 10.07
N LEU A 37 0.79 10.31 10.63
CA LEU A 37 1.42 10.08 11.93
C LEU A 37 0.42 10.01 13.07
N LYS A 38 -0.63 10.84 13.03
CA LYS A 38 -1.73 10.77 13.99
C LYS A 38 -2.44 9.41 13.96
N ASN A 39 -2.57 8.79 12.78
CA ASN A 39 -3.22 7.48 12.64
C ASN A 39 -2.29 6.31 12.98
N THR A 40 -0.97 6.52 13.03
CA THR A 40 0.03 5.47 13.29
C THR A 40 0.78 5.66 14.59
N ASN A 41 0.37 6.60 15.45
CA ASN A 41 1.07 6.98 16.68
C ASN A 41 2.56 7.28 16.43
N ASP A 42 2.81 8.09 15.41
CA ASP A 42 4.15 8.50 14.95
C ASP A 42 5.05 7.37 14.43
N GLN A 43 4.52 6.16 14.26
CA GLN A 43 5.29 5.02 13.78
C GLN A 43 5.33 4.94 12.26
N LEU A 44 6.54 4.93 11.71
CA LEU A 44 6.82 4.66 10.31
C LEU A 44 7.40 3.24 10.16
N SER A 45 6.62 2.34 9.59
CA SER A 45 7.02 0.97 9.26
C SER A 45 6.36 0.53 7.96
N VAL A 46 6.83 -0.57 7.40
CA VAL A 46 6.19 -1.16 6.21
C VAL A 46 4.73 -1.50 6.50
N GLU A 47 4.45 -2.05 7.69
CA GLU A 47 3.10 -2.39 8.14
C GLU A 47 2.20 -1.16 8.30
N SER A 48 2.68 -0.09 8.96
CA SER A 48 1.87 1.11 9.16
C SER A 48 1.53 1.80 7.84
N ILE A 49 2.45 1.77 6.87
CA ILE A 49 2.22 2.27 5.50
C ILE A 49 1.20 1.39 4.76
N SER A 50 1.35 0.06 4.80
CA SER A 50 0.40 -0.87 4.15
C SER A 50 -1.02 -0.70 4.70
N THR A 51 -1.18 -0.63 6.01
CA THR A 51 -2.48 -0.39 6.66
C THR A 51 -3.06 0.97 6.27
N PHE A 52 -2.22 2.00 6.19
CA PHE A 52 -2.67 3.33 5.75
C PHE A 52 -3.15 3.34 4.30
N ILE A 53 -2.43 2.68 3.38
CA ILE A 53 -2.83 2.54 1.97
C ILE A 53 -4.19 1.85 1.88
N SER A 54 -4.37 0.71 2.56
CA SER A 54 -5.62 -0.07 2.50
C SER A 54 -6.81 0.67 3.10
N SER A 55 -6.63 1.34 4.24
CA SER A 55 -7.70 2.09 4.93
C SER A 55 -8.10 3.40 4.22
N ASN A 56 -7.23 3.97 3.40
CA ASN A 56 -7.48 5.26 2.73
C ASN A 56 -7.73 5.12 1.22
N ALA A 57 -7.79 3.92 0.67
CA ALA A 57 -7.91 3.70 -0.78
C ALA A 57 -9.07 4.47 -1.44
N ASN A 58 -10.21 4.58 -0.74
CA ASN A 58 -11.45 5.18 -1.27
C ASN A 58 -11.62 6.68 -0.93
N GLN A 59 -10.62 7.34 -0.34
CA GLN A 59 -10.73 8.76 0.02
C GLN A 59 -10.27 9.67 -1.12
N ASN A 60 -10.98 10.79 -1.36
CA ASN A 60 -10.67 11.76 -2.43
C ASN A 60 -9.23 12.32 -2.39
N ASN A 61 -8.57 12.30 -1.23
CA ASN A 61 -7.20 12.79 -1.05
C ASN A 61 -6.15 11.68 -0.94
N SER A 62 -6.50 10.43 -1.23
CA SER A 62 -5.61 9.26 -1.05
C SER A 62 -4.32 9.40 -1.84
N LEU A 63 -4.41 9.68 -3.15
CA LEU A 63 -3.25 9.81 -4.03
C LEU A 63 -2.28 10.92 -3.58
N ARG A 64 -2.82 12.06 -3.14
CA ARG A 64 -2.01 13.17 -2.64
C ARG A 64 -1.27 12.78 -1.36
N ARG A 65 -1.97 12.19 -0.39
CA ARG A 65 -1.36 11.73 0.87
C ARG A 65 -0.30 10.67 0.64
N LEU A 66 -0.51 9.76 -0.32
CA LEU A 66 0.49 8.75 -0.69
C LEU A 66 1.72 9.38 -1.35
N ALA A 67 1.55 10.40 -2.20
CA ALA A 67 2.68 11.16 -2.73
C ALA A 67 3.49 11.83 -1.60
N SER A 68 2.80 12.39 -0.60
CA SER A 68 3.42 12.98 0.58
C SER A 68 4.22 11.97 1.41
N LEU A 69 3.62 10.82 1.70
CA LEU A 69 4.26 9.75 2.45
C LEU A 69 5.45 9.15 1.69
N SER A 70 5.31 8.96 0.37
CA SER A 70 6.40 8.50 -0.50
C SER A 70 7.58 9.47 -0.46
N LYS A 71 7.31 10.78 -0.57
CA LYS A 71 8.35 11.81 -0.55
C LYS A 71 9.07 11.88 0.80
N PHE A 72 8.35 11.68 1.91
CA PHE A 72 8.95 11.58 3.23
C PHE A 72 9.82 10.34 3.41
N CYS A 73 9.37 9.18 2.92
CA CYS A 73 10.18 7.96 2.98
C CYS A 73 11.46 8.06 2.15
N LEU A 74 11.42 8.77 1.02
CA LEU A 74 12.61 9.12 0.25
C LEU A 74 13.56 10.00 1.07
N PHE A 75 13.04 11.09 1.67
CA PHE A 75 13.83 11.94 2.57
C PHE A 75 14.46 11.15 3.72
N ALA A 76 13.69 10.31 4.41
CA ALA A 76 14.18 9.54 5.54
C ALA A 76 15.32 8.59 5.13
N PHE A 77 15.22 7.98 3.96
CA PHE A 77 16.26 7.14 3.39
C PHE A 77 17.50 7.95 2.97
N ASP A 78 17.31 9.08 2.29
CA ASP A 78 18.41 9.95 1.84
C ASP A 78 19.21 10.51 3.02
N GLN A 79 18.52 10.89 4.10
CA GLN A 79 19.13 11.38 5.34
C GLN A 79 19.63 10.27 6.27
N LYS A 80 19.58 9.00 5.85
CA LYS A 80 20.00 7.84 6.65
C LYS A 80 19.26 7.70 8.00
N LEU A 81 18.03 8.20 8.07
CA LEU A 81 17.13 7.98 9.21
C LEU A 81 16.53 6.57 9.18
N THR A 82 16.45 5.97 7.99
CA THR A 82 16.05 4.58 7.78
C THR A 82 17.02 3.89 6.84
N ASP A 83 17.24 2.59 7.06
CA ASP A 83 18.13 1.77 6.20
C ASP A 83 17.52 1.50 4.82
N GLN A 84 16.20 1.63 4.71
CA GLN A 84 15.43 1.32 3.50
C GLN A 84 14.31 2.33 3.31
N ASN A 85 13.85 2.46 2.06
CA ASN A 85 12.64 3.21 1.75
C ASN A 85 11.39 2.34 2.03
N PHE A 86 10.78 2.55 3.20
CA PHE A 86 9.63 1.75 3.65
C PHE A 86 8.41 1.87 2.73
N PHE A 87 8.23 2.99 2.00
CA PHE A 87 7.14 3.13 1.04
C PHE A 87 7.30 2.18 -0.15
N LEU A 88 8.52 2.06 -0.69
CA LEU A 88 8.79 1.12 -1.79
C LEU A 88 8.59 -0.34 -1.35
N LEU A 89 8.99 -0.68 -0.13
CA LEU A 89 8.77 -2.02 0.42
C LEU A 89 7.30 -2.32 0.65
N ALA A 90 6.54 -1.38 1.23
CA ALA A 90 5.10 -1.53 1.43
C ALA A 90 4.36 -1.68 0.09
N LYS A 91 4.75 -0.88 -0.91
CA LYS A 91 4.19 -0.99 -2.26
C LYS A 91 4.52 -2.35 -2.89
N LYS A 92 5.77 -2.82 -2.78
CA LYS A 92 6.16 -4.15 -3.28
C LYS A 92 5.34 -5.25 -2.60
N GLN A 93 5.15 -5.17 -1.29
CA GLN A 93 4.33 -6.10 -0.53
C GLN A 93 2.86 -6.07 -0.97
N SER A 94 2.30 -4.88 -1.22
CA SER A 94 0.90 -4.72 -1.68
C SER A 94 0.66 -5.30 -3.08
N VAL A 95 1.70 -5.36 -3.92
CA VAL A 95 1.62 -5.99 -5.25
C VAL A 95 1.76 -7.51 -5.14
N SER A 96 2.48 -8.02 -4.13
CA SER A 96 2.64 -9.46 -3.87
C SER A 96 1.53 -10.08 -3.04
N THR A 97 0.74 -9.32 -2.29
CA THR A 97 -0.45 -9.84 -1.59
C THR A 97 -1.61 -9.93 -2.57
N PRO A 98 -2.16 -11.14 -2.82
CA PRO A 98 -3.34 -11.30 -3.65
C PRO A 98 -4.47 -10.41 -3.13
N ARG A 99 -5.04 -9.60 -4.03
CA ARG A 99 -6.18 -8.70 -3.72
C ARG A 99 -7.45 -9.47 -3.33
N PHE A 100 -7.47 -10.77 -3.65
CA PHE A 100 -8.50 -11.74 -3.34
C PHE A 100 -7.82 -13.00 -2.83
N SER A 101 -8.35 -13.61 -1.78
CA SER A 101 -8.01 -14.99 -1.44
C SER A 101 -8.38 -15.92 -2.61
N VAL A 102 -7.69 -17.05 -2.70
CA VAL A 102 -8.03 -18.11 -3.68
C VAL A 102 -9.50 -18.50 -3.58
N SER A 103 -10.06 -18.51 -2.36
CA SER A 103 -11.48 -18.80 -2.13
C SER A 103 -12.41 -17.73 -2.73
N GLU A 104 -12.10 -16.44 -2.55
CA GLU A 104 -12.90 -15.35 -3.12
C GLU A 104 -12.84 -15.37 -4.65
N LEU A 105 -11.66 -15.57 -5.23
CA LEU A 105 -11.49 -15.67 -6.68
C LEU A 105 -12.28 -16.85 -7.29
N LEU A 106 -12.23 -18.02 -6.65
CA LEU A 106 -13.00 -19.20 -7.08
C LEU A 106 -14.51 -19.00 -6.94
N SER A 107 -14.95 -18.21 -5.97
CA SER A 107 -16.35 -17.86 -5.77
C SER A 107 -16.86 -16.88 -6.85
N GLU A 108 -16.08 -15.84 -7.17
CA GLU A 108 -16.41 -14.91 -8.25
C GLU A 108 -16.42 -15.63 -9.62
N PHE A 109 -15.43 -16.49 -9.87
CA PHE A 109 -15.37 -17.28 -11.10
C PHE A 109 -16.57 -18.24 -11.22
N SER A 110 -17.00 -18.86 -10.12
CA SER A 110 -18.23 -19.66 -10.10
C SER A 110 -19.46 -18.84 -10.47
N THR A 111 -19.62 -17.67 -9.87
CA THR A 111 -20.72 -16.74 -10.18
C THR A 111 -20.73 -16.37 -11.66
N TYR A 112 -19.56 -16.05 -12.22
CA TYR A 112 -19.42 -15.80 -13.65
C TYR A 112 -19.88 -16.99 -14.51
N LEU A 113 -19.47 -18.22 -14.19
CA LEU A 113 -19.86 -19.40 -14.96
C LEU A 113 -21.36 -19.71 -14.85
N ILE A 114 -21.99 -19.42 -13.72
CA ILE A 114 -23.45 -19.48 -13.55
C ILE A 114 -24.11 -18.50 -14.51
N HIS A 115 -23.64 -17.25 -14.56
CA HIS A 115 -24.14 -16.25 -15.52
C HIS A 115 -23.92 -16.65 -16.98
N GLN A 116 -22.86 -17.41 -17.29
CA GLN A 116 -22.60 -17.98 -18.61
C GLN A 116 -23.42 -19.25 -18.90
N GLY A 117 -24.35 -19.64 -18.01
CA GLY A 117 -25.23 -20.80 -18.20
C GLY A 117 -24.51 -22.14 -18.17
N LYS A 118 -23.34 -22.24 -17.51
CA LYS A 118 -22.61 -23.51 -17.40
C LYS A 118 -23.30 -24.46 -16.42
N SER A 119 -23.24 -25.76 -16.71
CA SER A 119 -23.82 -26.77 -15.84
C SER A 119 -23.09 -26.83 -14.48
N PRO A 120 -23.77 -27.23 -13.39
CA PRO A 120 -23.12 -27.40 -12.09
C PRO A 120 -21.92 -28.34 -12.12
N VAL A 121 -21.99 -29.40 -12.94
CA VAL A 121 -20.89 -30.36 -13.13
C VAL A 121 -19.69 -29.69 -13.79
N THR A 122 -19.92 -28.91 -14.86
CA THR A 122 -18.87 -28.16 -15.56
C THR A 122 -18.20 -27.14 -14.64
N ILE A 123 -18.99 -26.42 -13.83
CA ILE A 123 -18.47 -25.43 -12.87
C ILE A 123 -17.58 -26.11 -11.83
N LYS A 124 -18.02 -27.25 -11.27
CA LYS A 124 -17.24 -28.01 -10.30
C LYS A 124 -15.92 -28.51 -10.89
N ASN A 125 -15.93 -28.99 -12.14
CA ASN A 125 -14.72 -29.43 -12.82
C ASN A 125 -13.73 -28.27 -12.99
N TYR A 126 -14.16 -27.12 -13.50
CA TYR A 126 -13.29 -25.96 -13.67
C TYR A 126 -12.74 -25.42 -12.34
N GLN A 127 -13.53 -25.43 -11.27
CA GLN A 127 -13.04 -25.08 -9.94
C GLN A 127 -11.98 -26.06 -9.43
N SER A 128 -12.16 -27.37 -9.68
CA SER A 128 -11.19 -28.39 -9.31
C SER A 128 -9.87 -28.22 -10.06
N ASP A 129 -9.94 -28.01 -11.38
CA ASP A 129 -8.76 -27.83 -12.24
C ASP A 129 -7.97 -26.58 -11.83
N LEU A 130 -8.66 -25.47 -11.54
CA LEU A 130 -8.01 -24.25 -11.04
C LEU A 130 -7.37 -24.44 -9.67
N ARG A 131 -8.00 -25.18 -8.74
CA ARG A 131 -7.39 -25.50 -7.44
C ARG A 131 -6.12 -26.30 -7.61
N GLN A 132 -6.14 -27.32 -8.47
CA GLN A 132 -4.96 -28.14 -8.76
C GLN A 132 -3.84 -27.31 -9.41
N PHE A 133 -4.20 -26.41 -10.33
CA PHE A 133 -3.22 -25.52 -10.95
C PHE A 133 -2.59 -24.55 -9.96
N ILE A 134 -3.39 -23.93 -9.08
CA ILE A 134 -2.88 -23.02 -8.04
C ILE A 134 -1.97 -23.78 -7.07
N ASP A 135 -2.41 -24.95 -6.60
CA ASP A 135 -1.62 -25.81 -5.71
C ASP A 135 -0.28 -26.20 -6.35
N PHE A 136 -0.28 -26.54 -7.63
CA PHE A 136 0.95 -26.79 -8.39
C PHE A 136 1.88 -25.57 -8.47
N CYS A 137 1.34 -24.37 -8.64
CA CYS A 137 2.13 -23.13 -8.67
C CYS A 137 2.71 -22.76 -7.29
N GLU A 138 2.02 -23.08 -6.19
CA GLU A 138 2.49 -22.77 -4.83
C GLU A 138 3.58 -23.73 -4.33
N HIS A 139 3.66 -24.94 -4.90
CA HIS A 139 4.62 -25.98 -4.53
C HIS A 139 5.82 -26.13 -5.50
N GLN A 140 6.07 -25.13 -6.36
CA GLN A 140 7.30 -25.00 -7.15
C GLN A 140 8.28 -24.00 -6.53
#